data_AF-A0A433WXQ9-F1
#
_entry.id   AF-A0A433WXQ9-F1
#
_cell.length_a   1.000
_cell.length_b   1.000
_cell.length_c   1.000
_cell.angle_alpha   90.00
_cell.angle_beta   90.00
_cell.angle_gamma   90.00
#
_symmetry.space_group_name_H-M   'P 1'
#
loop_
_entity.id
_entity.type
_entity.pdbx_description
1 polymer ?
#
loop_
_entity_poly.entity_id
_entity_poly.type
_entity_poly.pdbx_seq_one_letter_code
_entity_poly.pdbx_strand_id
1 'polypeptide(L)' 'MIGEDELAARAAALGLVIPEEYRSEVMRNLALIGQYEALVMALDLPERLEPAFEYHP' A
#
# COMPACT_ATOMS: atom_id res chain seq x y z
N MET A 1 2.30 -10.47 -7.23
CA MET A 1 2.07 -9.22 -7.98
C MET A 1 0.57 -9.08 -8.09
N ILE A 2 0.01 -7.95 -7.67
CA ILE A 2 -1.44 -7.72 -7.75
C ILE A 2 -1.89 -7.72 -9.22
N GLY A 3 -3.01 -8.37 -9.51
CA GLY A 3 -3.59 -8.39 -10.86
C GLY A 3 -4.43 -7.13 -11.13
N GLU A 4 -4.82 -6.90 -12.40
CA GLU A 4 -5.70 -5.79 -12.76
C GLU A 4 -7.07 -5.86 -12.05
N ASP A 5 -7.63 -7.05 -11.91
CA ASP A 5 -8.90 -7.26 -11.19
C ASP A 5 -8.79 -6.85 -9.71
N GLU A 6 -7.64 -7.13 -9.10
CA GLU A 6 -7.36 -6.74 -7.71
C GLU A 6 -7.18 -5.23 -7.59
N LEU A 7 -6.50 -4.60 -8.55
CA LEU A 7 -6.39 -3.13 -8.61
C LEU A 7 -7.77 -2.48 -8.74
N ALA A 8 -8.62 -2.98 -9.63
CA ALA A 8 -9.97 -2.47 -9.84
C ALA A 8 -10.84 -2.62 -8.58
N ALA A 9 -10.78 -3.78 -7.92
CA ALA A 9 -11.50 -4.02 -6.67
C ALA A 9 -11.05 -3.07 -5.54
N ARG A 10 -9.74 -2.86 -5.37
CA ARG A 10 -9.18 -1.93 -4.38
C ARG A 10 -9.57 -0.48 -4.66
N ALA A 11 -9.50 -0.06 -5.92
CA ALA A 11 -9.90 1.28 -6.32
C ALA A 11 -11.40 1.52 -6.04
N ALA A 12 -12.26 0.57 -6.41
CA ALA A 12 -13.69 0.65 -6.14
C ALA A 12 -14.01 0.73 -4.64
N ALA A 13 -13.32 -0.06 -3.81
CA ALA A 13 -13.49 -0.01 -2.35
C ALA A 13 -13.12 1.36 -1.73
N LEU A 14 -12.23 2.11 -2.38
CA LEU A 14 -11.82 3.45 -1.98
C LEU A 14 -12.61 4.57 -2.68
N GLY A 15 -13.60 4.23 -3.53
CA GLY A 15 -14.34 5.21 -4.33
C GLY A 15 -13.49 5.91 -5.39
N LEU A 16 -12.38 5.28 -5.81
CA LEU A 16 -11.45 5.82 -6.80
C LEU A 16 -11.75 5.25 -8.19
N VAL A 17 -11.64 6.12 -9.20
CA VAL A 17 -11.65 5.73 -10.61
C VAL A 17 -10.24 5.89 -11.14
N ILE A 18 -9.67 4.81 -11.70
CA ILE A 18 -8.35 4.82 -12.32
C ILE A 18 -8.54 4.81 -13.84
N PRO A 19 -8.24 5.92 -14.54
CA PRO A 19 -8.23 5.97 -16.00
C PRO A 19 -7.32 4.90 -16.58
N GLU A 20 -7.72 4.32 -17.72
CA GLU A 20 -7.02 3.18 -18.33
C GLU A 20 -5.57 3.51 -18.66
N GLU A 21 -5.31 4.76 -19.08
CA GLU A 21 -3.98 5.28 -19.41
C GLU A 21 -3.01 5.35 -18.22
N TYR A 22 -3.49 5.22 -16.99
CA TYR A 22 -2.66 5.25 -15.78
C TYR A 22 -2.55 3.89 -15.07
N ARG A 23 -3.26 2.85 -15.54
CA ARG A 23 -3.29 1.55 -14.84
C ARG A 23 -1.91 0.92 -14.73
N SER A 24 -1.13 0.96 -15.81
CA SER A 24 0.22 0.39 -15.87
C SER A 24 1.16 1.05 -14.85
N GLU A 25 1.11 2.38 -14.76
CA GLU A 25 1.92 3.21 -13.87
C GLU A 25 1.52 2.99 -12.42
N VAL A 26 0.22 2.91 -12.14
CA VAL A 26 -0.31 2.60 -10.80
C VAL A 26 0.14 1.20 -10.37
N MET A 27 0.06 0.19 -11.24
CA MET A 27 0.54 -1.16 -10.94
C MET A 27 2.05 -1.18 -10.66
N ARG A 28 2.85 -0.45 -11.45
CA ARG A 28 4.29 -0.33 -11.22
C ARG A 28 4.61 0.31 -9.87
N ASN A 29 3.91 1.37 -9.50
CA ASN A 29 4.09 2.03 -8.22
C ASN A 29 3.67 1.13 -7.05
N LEU A 30 2.56 0.40 -7.18
CA LEU A 30 2.12 -0.56 -6.17
C LEU A 30 3.11 -1.71 -6.00
N ALA A 31 3.72 -2.19 -7.09
CA ALA A 31 4.79 -3.19 -7.00
C ALA A 31 6.01 -2.65 -6.24
N LEU A 32 6.40 -1.40 -6.46
CA LEU A 32 7.48 -0.74 -5.72
C LEU A 32 7.14 -0.57 -4.23
N ILE A 33 5.92 -0.15 -3.91
CA ILE A 33 5.45 -0.02 -2.53
C ILE A 33 5.50 -1.37 -1.81
N GLY A 34 5.09 -2.46 -2.47
CA GLY A 34 5.18 -3.81 -1.90
C GLY A 34 6.62 -4.25 -1.62
N GLN A 35 7.60 -3.79 -2.40
CA GLN A 35 9.02 -4.04 -2.10
C GLN A 35 9.47 -3.29 -0.85
N TYR A 36 9.03 -2.04 -0.67
CA TYR A 36 9.32 -1.28 0.55
C TYR A 36 8.63 -1.86 1.78
N GLU A 37 7.38 -2.31 1.64
CA GLU A 37 6.65 -3.03 2.69
C GLU A 37 7.45 -4.26 3.15
N ALA A 38 7.96 -5.07 2.22
CA ALA A 38 8.75 -6.24 2.54
C ALA A 38 10.02 -5.90 3.36
N LEU A 39 10.65 -4.75 3.09
CA LEU A 39 11.80 -4.29 3.88
C LEU A 39 11.38 -3.89 5.30
N VAL A 40 10.25 -3.20 5.46
CA VAL A 40 9.73 -2.78 6.77
C VAL A 40 9.33 -4.01 7.60
N MET A 41 8.64 -4.97 6.98
CA MET A 41 8.17 -6.19 7.65
C MET A 41 9.30 -7.15 8.04
N ALA A 42 10.49 -7.00 7.46
CA ALA A 42 11.67 -7.77 7.83
C ALA A 42 12.39 -7.22 9.08
N LEU A 43 12.01 -6.04 9.57
CA LEU A 43 12.58 -5.47 10.79
C LEU A 43 12.04 -6.19 12.01
N ASP A 44 12.94 -6.58 12.91
CA ASP A 44 12.54 -7.07 14.23
C ASP A 44 12.08 -5.87 15.07
N LEU A 45 10.78 -5.85 15.39
CA LEU A 45 10.20 -4.76 16.16
C LEU A 45 10.37 -5.05 17.65
N PRO A 46 10.76 -4.04 18.46
CA PRO A 46 10.80 -4.20 19.90
C PRO A 46 9.41 -4.53 20.47
N GLU A 47 9.35 -5.20 21.62
CA GLU A 47 8.09 -5.64 22.25
C GLU A 47 7.07 -4.51 22.49
N ARG A 48 7.54 -3.25 22.57
CA ARG A 48 6.68 -2.06 22.60
C ARG A 48 6.45 -1.52 21.19
N LEU A 49 5.26 -1.82 20.66
CA LEU A 49 4.73 -1.28 19.41
C LEU A 49 3.93 0.01 19.64
N GLU A 50 4.52 0.98 20.36
CA GLU A 50 3.86 2.28 20.50
C GLU A 50 3.99 3.08 19.20
N PRO A 51 2.90 3.70 18.72
CA PRO A 51 2.99 4.59 17.57
C PRO A 51 4.00 5.70 17.85
N ALA A 52 4.76 6.10 16.83
CA ALA A 52 5.71 7.22 16.94
C ALA A 52 5.02 8.56 17.30
N PHE A 53 3.69 8.63 17.17
CA PHE A 53 2.87 9.76 17.55
C PHE A 53 1.99 9.42 18.74
N GLU A 54 2.12 10.19 19.82
CA GLU A 54 1.23 10.13 20.99
C GLU A 54 0.16 11.23 20.87
N TYR A 55 -1.11 10.84 20.98
CA TYR A 55 -2.22 11.81 20.98
C TYR A 55 -2.36 12.45 22.36
N HIS A 56 -2.39 13.78 22.39
CA HIS A 56 -2.73 14.56 23.58
C HIS A 56 -4.02 15.36 23.31
N PRO A 57 -5.10 15.15 24.10
CA PRO A 57 -6.38 15.83 23.92
C PRO A 57 -6.38 17.30 24.32
#